data_AF-A0A348TQT0-F1
#
_entry.id   AF-A0A348TQT0-F1
#
_cell.length_a   1.000
_cell.length_b   1.000
_cell.length_c   1.000
_cell.angle_alpha   90.00
_cell.angle_beta   90.00
_cell.angle_gamma   90.00
#
_symmetry.space_group_name_H-M   'P 1'
#
loop_
_entity.id
_entity.type
_entity.pdbx_description
1 polymer ?
#
loop_
_entity_poly.entity_id
_entity_poly.type
_entity_poly.pdbx_seq_one_letter_code
_entity_poly.pdbx_strand_id
1 'polypeptide(L)' 'MSFKKKVLFIDRDGTIIVEPPIDFQTDSLEKLEFVPKSITNLHKIATELDYELVMV' A
#
# COMPACT_ATOMS: atom_id res chain seq x y z
N MET A 1 -21.58 -22.54 -3.00
CA MET A 1 -20.11 -22.45 -2.77
C MET A 1 -19.81 -21.04 -2.30
N SER A 2 -19.15 -20.86 -1.16
CA SER A 2 -18.71 -19.53 -0.73
C SER A 2 -17.54 -19.10 -1.61
N PHE A 3 -17.74 -18.11 -2.48
CA PHE A 3 -16.63 -17.46 -3.18
C PHE A 3 -15.78 -16.75 -2.14
N LYS A 4 -14.61 -17.32 -1.81
CA LYS A 4 -13.63 -16.64 -0.98
C LYS A 4 -12.93 -15.62 -1.86
N LYS A 5 -13.15 -14.33 -1.58
CA LYS A 5 -12.37 -13.26 -2.18
C LYS A 5 -10.90 -13.42 -1.81
N LYS A 6 -10.01 -13.20 -2.76
CA LYS A 6 -8.58 -13.15 -2.48
C LYS A 6 -8.29 -11.79 -1.87
N VAL A 7 -7.57 -11.78 -0.76
CA VAL A 7 -7.20 -10.53 -0.06
C VAL A 7 -5.70 -10.34 -0.20
N LEU A 8 -5.30 -9.14 -0.60
CA LEU A 8 -3.90 -8.70 -0.57
C LEU A 8 -3.74 -7.79 0.64
N PHE A 9 -3.01 -8.28 1.64
CA PHE A 9 -2.61 -7.49 2.80
C PHE A 9 -1.35 -6.71 2.46
N ILE A 10 -1.36 -5.41 2.75
CA ILE A 10 -0.35 -4.46 2.29
C ILE A 10 0.14 -3.65 3.49
N ASP A 11 1.45 -3.64 3.70
CA ASP A 11 2.06 -2.75 4.68
C ASP A 11 2.06 -1.30 4.16
N ARG A 12 2.09 -0.32 5.06
CA ARG A 12 2.13 1.10 4.71
C ARG A 12 3.56 1.58 4.49
N ASP A 13 4.39 1.48 5.52
CA ASP A 13 5.74 2.07 5.56
C ASP A 13 6.74 1.15 4.86
N GLY A 14 7.63 1.71 4.04
CA GLY A 14 8.56 0.94 3.21
C GLY A 14 7.90 0.21 2.02
N THR A 15 6.56 0.20 1.93
CA THR A 15 5.79 -0.47 0.86
C THR A 15 5.00 0.51 0.01
N ILE A 16 4.10 1.30 0.61
CA ILE A 16 3.31 2.33 -0.11
C ILE A 16 4.03 3.68 -0.03
N ILE A 17 4.47 4.04 1.17
CA ILE A 17 5.21 5.26 1.46
C ILE A 17 6.63 4.92 1.89
N VAL A 18 7.57 5.84 1.66
CA VAL A 18 8.95 5.70 2.11
C VAL A 18 8.98 5.79 3.63
N GLU A 19 9.63 4.83 4.27
CA GLU A 19 9.80 4.83 5.72
C GLU A 19 10.85 5.88 6.13
N PRO A 20 10.52 6.83 7.03
CA PRO A 20 11.48 7.85 7.45
C PRO A 20 12.68 7.23 8.19
N PRO A 21 13.93 7.51 7.78
CA PRO A 21 15.10 6.80 8.30
C PRO A 21 15.54 7.21 9.72
N ILE A 22 14.94 8.26 10.29
CA ILE A 22 15.37 8.87 11.56
C ILE A 22 14.50 8.38 12.71
N ASP A 23 13.20 8.60 12.62
CA ASP A 23 12.22 8.31 13.67
C ASP A 23 11.22 7.22 13.28
N PHE A 24 11.24 6.76 12.03
CA PHE A 24 10.28 5.81 11.47
C PHE A 24 8.82 6.30 11.60
N GLN A 25 8.61 7.62 11.68
CA GLN A 25 7.28 8.21 11.86
C GLN A 25 6.93 9.16 10.72
N THR A 26 5.90 8.79 9.96
CA THR A 26 5.21 9.71 9.04
C THR A 26 4.12 10.46 9.78
N ASP A 27 4.51 11.43 10.61
CA ASP A 27 3.63 12.24 11.47
C ASP A 27 3.28 13.62 10.88
N SER A 28 3.86 13.98 9.73
CA SER A 28 3.60 15.24 9.01
C SER A 28 3.52 15.03 7.49
N LEU A 29 2.88 15.96 6.79
CA LEU A 29 2.75 15.88 5.32
C LEU A 29 4.09 16.08 4.61
N GLU A 30 5.01 16.82 5.22
CA GLU A 30 6.37 17.04 4.68
C GLU A 30 7.20 15.76 4.66
N LYS A 31 6.88 14.80 5.55
CA LYS A 31 7.52 13.48 5.58
C LYS A 31 6.85 12.47 4.64
N LEU A 32 5.74 12.82 4.00
CA LEU A 32 5.01 11.90 3.11
C LEU A 32 5.67 11.83 1.73
N GLU A 33 6.35 10.72 1.48
CA GLU A 33 6.90 10.38 0.16
C GLU A 33 6.39 9.01 -0.27
N PHE A 34 5.97 8.86 -1.52
CA PHE A 34 5.50 7.58 -2.05
C PHE A 34 6.66 6.76 -2.61
N VAL A 35 6.65 5.44 -2.36
CA VAL A 35 7.53 4.51 -3.08
C VAL A 35 7.24 4.62 -4.58
N PRO A 36 8.27 4.65 -5.46
CA PRO A 36 8.07 4.83 -6.89
C PRO A 36 7.03 3.85 -7.47
N LYS A 37 6.00 4.42 -8.11
CA LYS A 37 4.88 3.70 -8.76
C LYS A 37 3.95 2.93 -7.81
N SER A 38 4.05 3.10 -6.48
CA SER A 38 3.17 2.38 -5.53
C SER A 38 1.69 2.61 -5.86
N ILE A 39 1.27 3.87 -6.01
CA ILE A 39 -0.11 4.23 -6.37
C ILE A 39 -0.56 3.62 -7.71
N THR A 40 0.25 3.75 -8.76
CA THR A 40 -0.10 3.22 -10.09
C THR A 40 -0.20 1.70 -10.09
N ASN A 41 0.68 1.00 -9.37
CA ASN A 41 0.66 -0.46 -9.30
C ASN A 41 -0.52 -0.96 -8.45
N LEU A 42 -0.82 -0.31 -7.32
CA LEU A 42 -2.01 -0.62 -6.52
C LEU A 42 -3.30 -0.43 -7.31
N HIS A 43 -3.38 0.65 -8.10
CA HIS A 43 -4.50 0.87 -9.01
C HIS A 43 -4.66 -0.29 -10.01
N LYS A 44 -3.57 -0.71 -10.65
CA LYS A 44 -3.61 -1.86 -11.57
C LYS A 44 -4.01 -3.16 -10.88
N ILE A 45 -3.52 -3.42 -9.67
CA ILE A 45 -3.93 -4.61 -8.90
C ILE A 45 -5.44 -4.55 -8.63
N ALA A 46 -5.98 -3.39 -8.24
CA ALA A 46 -7.40 -3.24 -7.94
C ALA A 46 -8.32 -3.31 -9.17
N THR A 47 -7.84 -2.95 -10.37
CA THR A 47 -8.66 -2.90 -11.58
C THR A 47 -8.45 -4.08 -12.53
N GLU A 48 -7.27 -4.68 -12.53
CA GLU A 48 -6.88 -5.75 -13.45
C GLU A 48 -6.87 -7.13 -12.76
N LEU A 49 -6.80 -7.19 -11.43
CA LEU A 49 -6.75 -8.44 -10.66
C LEU A 49 -7.95 -8.56 -9.70
N ASP A 50 -8.28 -9.80 -9.32
CA ASP A 50 -9.38 -10.13 -8.41
C ASP A 50 -8.89 -10.17 -6.95
N TYR A 51 -8.36 -9.04 -6.47
CA TYR A 51 -7.92 -8.87 -5.07
C TYR A 51 -8.69 -7.75 -4.37
N GLU A 52 -9.09 -8.03 -3.13
CA GLU A 52 -9.50 -6.99 -2.18
C GLU A 52 -8.24 -6.49 -1.44
N LEU A 53 -7.96 -5.19 -1.52
CA LEU A 53 -6.76 -4.60 -0.92
C LEU A 53 -7.07 -4.19 0.51
N VAL A 54 -6.25 -4.67 1.45
CA VAL A 54 -6.36 -4.32 2.87
C VAL A 54 -4.99 -3.84 3.35
N MET A 55 -4.92 -2.61 3.84
CA MET A 55 -3.71 -2.10 4.49
C MET A 55 -3.72 -2.54 5.96
N VAL A 56 -2.57 -3.00 6.47
CA VAL A 56 -2.39 -3.47 7.86
C VAL A 56 -1.26 -2.77 8.57
#